data_AF-A0AAV7H543-F1
#
_entry.id   AF-A0AAV7H543-F1
#
_cell.length_a   1.000
_cell.length_b   1.000
_cell.length_c   1.000
_cell.angle_alpha   90.00
_cell.angle_beta   90.00
_cell.angle_gamma   90.00
#
_symmetry.space_group_name_H-M   'P 1'
#
loop_
_entity.id
_entity.type
_entity.pdbx_description
1 polymer ?
#
loop_
_entity_poly.entity_id
_entity_poly.type
_entity_poly.pdbx_seq_one_letter_code
_entity_poly.pdbx_strand_id
1 'polypeptide(L)'
;MHIIDHQLVYIYLKFAFEELLFHKPGEGIMLSLLATLLSPLRWVISKFVESYIKKITPIRKYGLIPYHSFFHAMSSVLFAVLPENFYERVKNESIILRIPKSIEFYKHGITLEGHSVPIKADLVIFGTGFKGDEKLRSIFKSHSLHSIVTGSLENIVPLYKYNYLYIHDRECIHPRIPQMVVIGYSESASNLYTSEMKAMCLSHFLEGGFQLPSIKLMEKDVKEWDKYMKEYNPEHYRRSSIAANQICTNDQLCKDMGYNPKRKKGFISELFMPYGPNDYIGLRLSGLPKIPSFYENKCPEAFNGKVIHSMDIARMGSSVATKFVQGKHIIVIDFLKWALDVAAECAETNAKRRNRVSLLATLLSPLVKAFSTYFNSCKLHRYNIISNFVESYIKKTTPIKKYGIVPNCNFFQAMSSSLFSLLPENFYEKAKNENVLLKNSKSFEFYKDGIILEGESVPIKADLVIFSTGFKGDEKLQNIFQSASLQKILTSSLENIVPLYRECINPRIPQLAIIGYSESSSNLYTSEIRVMWLAHLLESGFKLRSIKLMEEDVKKWDKYMKEDNHEYYRRSSIRIIHIWHNDQLCRVWVIILREKK
;
A
#
# COMPACT_ATOMS: atom_id res chain seq x y z
N MET A 1 -8.39 -17.36 -22.56
CA MET A 1 -8.52 -16.85 -21.18
C MET A 1 -9.58 -17.68 -20.48
N HIS A 2 -9.26 -18.30 -19.34
CA HIS A 2 -10.26 -19.04 -18.56
C HIS A 2 -11.18 -18.07 -17.83
N ILE A 3 -12.43 -18.48 -17.63
CA ILE A 3 -13.42 -17.72 -16.87
C ILE A 3 -13.55 -18.40 -15.52
N ILE A 4 -13.34 -17.67 -14.43
CA ILE A 4 -13.28 -18.26 -13.09
C ILE A 4 -14.12 -17.42 -12.13
N ASP A 5 -14.80 -18.11 -11.21
CA ASP A 5 -15.38 -17.51 -10.01
C ASP A 5 -14.25 -16.99 -9.10
N HIS A 6 -14.47 -15.83 -8.48
CA HIS A 6 -13.57 -15.24 -7.49
C HIS A 6 -13.19 -16.23 -6.38
N GLN A 7 -14.10 -17.10 -5.93
CA GLN A 7 -13.82 -18.09 -4.90
C GLN A 7 -12.80 -19.15 -5.36
N LEU A 8 -12.85 -19.57 -6.61
CA LEU A 8 -11.94 -20.59 -7.14
C LEU A 8 -10.51 -20.06 -7.27
N VAL A 9 -10.34 -18.82 -7.72
CA VAL A 9 -9.03 -18.14 -7.76
C VAL A 9 -8.47 -18.01 -6.35
N TYR A 10 -9.34 -17.71 -5.36
CA TYR A 10 -8.95 -17.56 -3.97
C TYR A 10 -8.46 -18.87 -3.33
N ILE A 11 -9.09 -19.99 -3.70
CA ILE A 11 -8.67 -21.32 -3.25
C ILE A 11 -7.37 -21.71 -3.96
N TYR A 12 -7.26 -21.50 -5.27
CA TYR A 12 -6.14 -22.05 -6.04
C TYR A 12 -4.81 -21.29 -5.87
N LEU A 13 -4.79 -20.00 -5.48
CA LEU A 13 -3.53 -19.22 -5.50
C LEU A 13 -3.03 -18.76 -4.13
N LYS A 14 -3.62 -19.25 -3.04
CA LYS A 14 -3.37 -18.70 -1.70
C LYS A 14 -2.90 -19.69 -0.66
N PHE A 15 -2.70 -20.96 -1.01
CA PHE A 15 -2.20 -21.97 -0.07
C PHE A 15 -0.72 -22.24 -0.30
N ALA A 16 0.08 -22.28 0.77
CA ALA A 16 1.49 -22.63 0.66
C ALA A 16 1.69 -24.07 0.16
N PHE A 17 0.70 -24.96 0.38
CA PHE A 17 0.70 -26.30 -0.21
C PHE A 17 0.79 -26.29 -1.74
N GLU A 18 0.14 -25.35 -2.41
CA GLU A 18 0.14 -25.28 -3.88
C GLU A 18 1.54 -25.02 -4.43
N GLU A 19 2.33 -24.20 -3.74
CA GLU A 19 3.68 -23.89 -4.18
C GLU A 19 4.62 -25.09 -4.09
N LEU A 20 4.34 -26.09 -3.23
CA LEU A 20 5.10 -27.34 -3.18
C LEU A 20 4.94 -28.18 -4.45
N LEU A 21 3.95 -27.86 -5.29
CA LEU A 21 3.71 -28.53 -6.56
C LEU A 21 4.61 -28.02 -7.69
N PHE A 22 5.47 -27.02 -7.44
CA PHE A 22 6.30 -26.38 -8.47
C PHE A 22 7.79 -26.50 -8.17
N HIS A 23 8.59 -26.70 -9.21
CA HIS A 23 10.05 -26.72 -9.14
C HIS A 23 10.61 -25.31 -9.02
N LYS A 24 10.56 -24.69 -7.83
CA LYS A 24 11.04 -23.31 -7.70
C LYS A 24 12.58 -23.28 -7.67
N PRO A 25 13.22 -22.33 -8.39
CA PRO A 25 14.68 -22.19 -8.37
C PRO A 25 15.24 -22.12 -6.96
N GLY A 26 16.34 -22.82 -6.70
CA GLY A 26 17.07 -22.80 -5.43
C GLY A 26 16.44 -23.54 -4.24
N GLU A 27 15.29 -24.21 -4.34
CA GLU A 27 14.66 -24.91 -3.20
C GLU A 27 15.37 -26.18 -2.72
N GLY A 28 16.47 -26.55 -3.36
CA GLY A 28 17.23 -27.76 -3.05
C GLY A 28 16.60 -29.04 -3.62
N ILE A 29 17.36 -30.13 -3.55
CA ILE A 29 17.00 -31.39 -4.23
C ILE A 29 15.75 -32.02 -3.62
N MET A 30 15.56 -31.95 -2.29
CA MET A 30 14.42 -32.57 -1.62
C MET A 30 13.07 -31.95 -2.02
N LEU A 31 12.98 -30.62 -2.05
CA LEU A 31 11.75 -29.94 -2.48
C LEU A 31 11.51 -30.12 -3.97
N SER A 32 12.58 -30.18 -4.77
CA SER A 32 12.46 -30.53 -6.19
C SER A 32 11.90 -31.94 -6.37
N LEU A 33 12.43 -32.96 -5.67
CA LEU A 33 11.89 -34.33 -5.72
C LEU A 33 10.44 -34.38 -5.27
N LEU A 34 10.08 -33.64 -4.22
CA LEU A 34 8.70 -33.54 -3.76
C LEU A 34 7.79 -32.95 -4.84
N ALA A 35 8.20 -31.87 -5.52
CA ALA A 35 7.45 -31.28 -6.61
C ALA A 35 7.27 -32.27 -7.79
N THR A 36 8.29 -33.06 -8.11
CA THR A 36 8.17 -34.14 -9.11
C THR A 36 7.14 -35.18 -8.68
N LEU A 37 7.21 -35.65 -7.43
CA LEU A 37 6.28 -36.65 -6.88
C LEU A 37 4.84 -36.13 -6.85
N LEU A 38 4.64 -34.84 -6.58
CA LEU A 38 3.33 -34.20 -6.54
C LEU A 38 2.84 -33.70 -7.90
N SER A 39 3.63 -33.81 -8.97
CA SER A 39 3.24 -33.36 -10.30
C SER A 39 1.98 -34.05 -10.87
N PRO A 40 1.70 -35.36 -10.62
CA PRO A 40 0.43 -35.96 -11.03
C PRO A 40 -0.75 -35.39 -10.27
N LEU A 41 -0.59 -35.11 -8.97
CA LEU A 41 -1.63 -34.48 -8.14
C LEU A 41 -1.97 -33.09 -8.67
N ARG A 42 -0.96 -32.26 -8.99
CA ARG A 42 -1.13 -30.96 -9.62
C ARG A 42 -1.95 -31.04 -10.91
N TRP A 43 -1.64 -32.03 -11.75
CA TRP A 43 -2.37 -32.26 -12.99
C TRP A 43 -3.83 -32.65 -12.73
N VAL A 44 -4.09 -33.58 -11.80
CA VAL A 44 -5.45 -34.01 -11.42
C VAL A 44 -6.26 -32.82 -10.89
N ILE A 45 -5.70 -32.04 -9.97
CA ILE A 45 -6.35 -30.84 -9.41
C ILE A 45 -6.70 -29.86 -10.54
N SER A 46 -5.76 -29.56 -11.43
CA SER A 46 -6.02 -28.67 -12.57
C SER A 46 -7.14 -29.21 -13.47
N LYS A 47 -7.20 -30.51 -13.75
CA LYS A 47 -8.22 -31.10 -14.64
C LYS A 47 -9.58 -31.17 -13.98
N PHE A 48 -9.63 -31.45 -12.68
CA PHE A 48 -10.86 -31.38 -11.90
C PHE A 48 -11.46 -29.98 -11.95
N VAL A 49 -10.64 -28.95 -11.69
CA VAL A 49 -11.07 -27.55 -11.75
C VAL A 49 -11.51 -27.16 -13.17
N GLU A 50 -10.74 -27.51 -14.19
CA GLU A 50 -11.09 -27.25 -15.59
C GLU A 50 -12.44 -27.87 -15.97
N SER A 51 -12.68 -29.11 -15.53
CA SER A 51 -13.96 -29.80 -15.75
C SER A 51 -15.11 -29.15 -14.99
N TYR A 52 -14.87 -28.73 -13.75
CA TYR A 52 -15.84 -28.00 -12.94
C TYR A 52 -16.26 -26.69 -13.62
N ILE A 53 -15.31 -25.85 -14.03
CA ILE A 53 -15.58 -24.58 -14.73
C ILE A 53 -16.38 -24.83 -16.02
N LYS A 54 -16.00 -25.83 -16.81
CA LYS A 54 -16.72 -26.23 -18.03
C LYS A 54 -18.16 -26.70 -17.77
N LYS A 55 -18.47 -27.16 -16.56
CA LYS A 55 -19.80 -27.59 -16.15
C LYS A 55 -20.66 -26.44 -15.63
N ILE A 56 -20.08 -25.54 -14.82
CA ILE A 56 -20.82 -24.44 -14.19
C ILE A 56 -21.02 -23.23 -15.12
N THR A 57 -20.14 -23.05 -16.12
CA THR A 57 -20.22 -21.93 -17.06
C THR A 57 -20.69 -22.38 -18.45
N PRO A 58 -21.47 -21.56 -19.18
CA PRO A 58 -21.90 -21.86 -20.54
C PRO A 58 -20.79 -21.63 -21.58
N ILE A 59 -19.50 -21.71 -21.22
CA ILE A 59 -18.38 -21.48 -22.16
C ILE A 59 -18.42 -22.41 -23.37
N ARG A 60 -18.93 -23.65 -23.20
CA ARG A 60 -19.11 -24.60 -24.30
C ARG A 60 -20.18 -24.14 -25.28
N LYS A 61 -21.30 -23.61 -24.78
CA LYS A 61 -22.42 -23.12 -25.58
C LYS A 61 -21.98 -21.98 -26.51
N TYR A 62 -21.07 -21.12 -26.04
CA TYR A 62 -20.59 -19.95 -26.77
C TYR A 62 -19.22 -20.16 -27.45
N GLY A 63 -18.69 -21.38 -27.48
CA GLY A 63 -17.40 -21.68 -28.10
C GLY A 63 -16.17 -21.06 -27.42
N LEU A 64 -16.31 -20.54 -26.19
CA LEU A 64 -15.26 -19.84 -25.43
C LEU A 64 -14.31 -20.80 -24.69
N ILE A 65 -14.10 -22.02 -25.20
CA ILE A 65 -13.20 -22.98 -24.56
C ILE A 65 -11.76 -22.55 -24.83
N PRO A 66 -10.94 -22.25 -23.82
CA PRO A 66 -9.55 -21.87 -24.04
C PRO A 66 -8.73 -23.03 -24.62
N TYR A 67 -7.81 -22.72 -25.54
CA TYR A 67 -6.90 -23.70 -26.13
C TYR A 67 -5.82 -24.21 -25.16
N HIS A 68 -5.48 -23.43 -24.14
CA HIS A 68 -4.53 -23.81 -23.09
C HIS A 68 -5.23 -24.45 -21.88
N SER A 69 -4.48 -25.26 -21.13
CA SER A 69 -4.95 -25.88 -19.88
C SER A 69 -5.28 -24.85 -18.80
N PHE A 70 -6.12 -25.23 -17.84
CA PHE A 70 -6.40 -24.39 -16.68
C PHE A 70 -5.12 -24.08 -15.88
N PHE A 71 -4.25 -25.07 -15.69
CA PHE A 71 -2.95 -24.91 -15.05
C PHE A 71 -2.14 -23.75 -15.66
N HIS A 72 -1.97 -23.77 -16.99
CA HIS A 72 -1.23 -22.73 -17.71
C HIS A 72 -1.90 -21.35 -17.56
N ALA A 73 -3.22 -21.31 -17.54
CA ALA A 73 -3.97 -20.07 -17.33
C ALA A 73 -3.70 -19.47 -15.94
N MET A 74 -3.62 -20.31 -14.91
CA MET A 74 -3.35 -19.87 -13.54
C MET A 74 -1.90 -19.39 -13.39
N SER A 75 -0.94 -20.12 -13.94
CA SER A 75 0.48 -19.75 -13.85
C SER A 75 0.86 -18.52 -14.69
N SER A 76 0.06 -18.15 -15.69
CA SER A 76 0.25 -16.97 -16.55
C SER A 76 -0.75 -15.83 -16.30
N VAL A 77 -1.66 -15.96 -15.33
CA VAL A 77 -2.76 -14.99 -15.05
C VAL A 77 -3.65 -14.74 -16.29
N LEU A 78 -3.86 -15.79 -17.09
CA LEU A 78 -4.76 -15.75 -18.25
C LEU A 78 -6.17 -16.18 -17.87
N PHE A 79 -6.69 -15.58 -16.82
CA PHE A 79 -8.05 -15.79 -16.36
C PHE A 79 -8.76 -14.48 -16.06
N ALA A 80 -10.08 -14.47 -16.28
CA ALA A 80 -10.95 -13.35 -16.00
C ALA A 80 -11.97 -13.73 -14.92
N VAL A 81 -12.25 -12.79 -14.03
CA VAL A 81 -13.46 -12.80 -13.21
C VAL A 81 -14.57 -12.13 -14.01
N LEU A 82 -15.69 -12.80 -14.21
CA LEU A 82 -16.80 -12.22 -14.96
C LEU A 82 -17.55 -11.19 -14.12
N PRO A 83 -18.02 -10.10 -14.75
CA PRO A 83 -18.96 -9.20 -14.10
C PRO A 83 -20.30 -9.90 -13.86
N GLU A 84 -21.05 -9.40 -12.87
CA GLU A 84 -22.39 -9.90 -12.56
C GLU A 84 -23.30 -9.82 -13.81
N ASN A 85 -24.13 -10.86 -13.96
CA ASN A 85 -25.11 -10.98 -15.05
C ASN A 85 -24.50 -10.98 -16.46
N PHE A 86 -23.19 -11.26 -16.61
CA PHE A 86 -22.53 -11.29 -17.93
C PHE A 86 -23.24 -12.20 -18.94
N TYR A 87 -23.56 -13.44 -18.56
CA TYR A 87 -24.23 -14.37 -19.47
C TYR A 87 -25.72 -14.07 -19.68
N GLU A 88 -26.37 -13.36 -18.76
CA GLU A 88 -27.73 -12.85 -18.99
C GLU A 88 -27.70 -11.77 -20.08
N ARG A 89 -26.68 -10.89 -20.05
CA ARG A 89 -26.42 -9.89 -21.09
C ARG A 89 -26.05 -10.51 -22.44
N VAL A 90 -25.46 -11.70 -22.44
CA VAL A 90 -25.25 -12.48 -23.67
C VAL A 90 -26.57 -13.10 -24.15
N LYS A 91 -27.39 -13.63 -23.23
CA LYS A 91 -28.68 -14.27 -23.56
C LYS A 91 -29.70 -13.27 -24.12
N ASN A 92 -29.71 -12.04 -23.63
CA ASN A 92 -30.61 -10.97 -24.11
C ASN A 92 -29.99 -10.13 -25.25
N GLU A 93 -28.91 -10.62 -25.87
CA GLU A 93 -28.24 -10.03 -27.04
C GLU A 93 -27.64 -8.62 -26.82
N SER A 94 -27.54 -8.17 -25.56
CA SER A 94 -26.82 -6.94 -25.22
C SER A 94 -25.30 -7.09 -25.40
N ILE A 95 -24.77 -8.32 -25.33
CA ILE A 95 -23.38 -8.67 -25.61
C ILE A 95 -23.35 -9.79 -26.64
N ILE A 96 -22.75 -9.52 -27.80
CA ILE A 96 -22.57 -10.50 -28.87
C ILE A 96 -21.13 -11.01 -28.82
N LEU A 97 -20.97 -12.30 -28.50
CA LEU A 97 -19.67 -12.95 -28.44
C LEU A 97 -19.25 -13.44 -29.84
N ARG A 98 -18.02 -13.10 -30.25
CA ARG A 98 -17.40 -13.56 -31.50
C ARG A 98 -15.95 -13.95 -31.23
N ILE A 99 -15.46 -14.99 -31.91
CA ILE A 99 -14.06 -15.45 -31.82
C ILE A 99 -13.46 -15.38 -33.23
N PRO A 100 -12.99 -14.20 -33.65
CA PRO A 100 -12.39 -14.05 -34.97
C PRO A 100 -10.95 -14.57 -34.99
N LYS A 101 -10.48 -15.00 -36.17
CA LYS A 101 -9.05 -15.29 -36.41
C LYS A 101 -8.27 -14.00 -36.68
N SER A 102 -8.85 -13.10 -37.47
CA SER A 102 -8.34 -11.75 -37.68
C SER A 102 -9.48 -10.73 -37.79
N ILE A 103 -9.13 -9.46 -37.59
CA ILE A 103 -10.03 -8.31 -37.60
C ILE A 103 -9.48 -7.32 -38.62
N GLU A 104 -10.32 -6.91 -39.56
CA GLU A 104 -10.02 -5.86 -40.52
C GLU A 104 -10.93 -4.65 -40.25
N PHE A 105 -10.40 -3.45 -40.44
CA PHE A 105 -11.17 -2.22 -40.27
C PHE A 105 -11.70 -1.73 -41.61
N TYR A 106 -12.95 -1.27 -41.64
CA TYR A 106 -13.51 -0.54 -42.75
C TYR A 106 -14.20 0.73 -42.25
N LYS A 107 -14.62 1.60 -43.17
CA LYS A 107 -15.10 2.97 -42.85
C LYS A 107 -16.20 3.04 -41.77
N HIS A 108 -17.00 2.00 -41.59
CA HIS A 108 -18.14 2.02 -40.65
C HIS A 108 -18.07 0.92 -39.59
N GLY A 109 -16.92 0.27 -39.39
CA GLY A 109 -16.78 -0.76 -38.36
C GLY A 109 -15.66 -1.77 -38.65
N ILE A 110 -15.91 -3.04 -38.34
CA ILE A 110 -14.94 -4.13 -38.49
C ILE A 110 -15.49 -5.28 -39.31
N THR A 111 -14.62 -5.93 -40.07
CA THR A 111 -14.87 -7.22 -40.73
C THR A 111 -14.11 -8.30 -39.98
N LEU A 112 -14.74 -9.45 -39.77
CA LEU A 112 -14.12 -10.59 -39.11
C LEU A 112 -13.82 -11.65 -40.17
N GLU A 113 -12.62 -12.21 -40.16
CA GLU A 113 -12.23 -13.26 -41.10
C GLU A 113 -13.15 -14.48 -41.01
N GLY A 114 -13.66 -14.94 -42.15
CA GLY A 114 -14.65 -16.02 -42.25
C GLY A 114 -16.10 -15.58 -42.11
N HIS A 115 -16.38 -14.28 -41.93
CA HIS A 115 -17.72 -13.71 -41.94
C HIS A 115 -17.92 -12.78 -43.14
N SER A 116 -18.94 -13.06 -43.95
CA SER A 116 -19.28 -12.26 -45.14
C SER A 116 -19.96 -10.92 -44.81
N VAL A 117 -20.45 -10.75 -43.58
CA VAL A 117 -21.20 -9.56 -43.16
C VAL A 117 -20.33 -8.70 -42.24
N PRO A 118 -20.00 -7.45 -42.63
CA PRO A 118 -19.29 -6.50 -41.78
C PRO A 118 -20.10 -6.12 -40.55
N ILE A 119 -19.42 -5.92 -39.42
CA ILE A 119 -20.00 -5.45 -38.17
C ILE A 119 -19.89 -3.94 -38.13
N LYS A 120 -21.03 -3.26 -38.22
CA LYS A 120 -21.10 -1.81 -38.03
C LYS A 120 -20.78 -1.47 -36.57
N ALA A 121 -19.86 -0.53 -36.35
CA ALA A 121 -19.49 -0.06 -35.03
C ALA A 121 -19.18 1.44 -35.06
N ASP A 122 -19.82 2.20 -34.17
CA ASP A 122 -19.53 3.63 -33.99
C ASP A 122 -18.28 3.85 -33.10
N LEU A 123 -17.93 2.86 -32.28
CA LEU A 123 -16.76 2.88 -31.40
C LEU A 123 -16.15 1.47 -31.31
N VAL A 124 -14.83 1.38 -31.51
CA VAL A 124 -14.06 0.16 -31.30
C VAL A 124 -13.06 0.40 -30.17
N ILE A 125 -13.15 -0.42 -29.11
CA ILE A 125 -12.27 -0.33 -27.93
C ILE A 125 -11.38 -1.57 -27.89
N PHE A 126 -10.06 -1.37 -27.91
CA PHE A 126 -9.10 -2.45 -27.76
C PHE A 126 -8.89 -2.81 -26.28
N GLY A 127 -9.41 -3.97 -25.86
CA GLY A 127 -9.14 -4.59 -24.57
C GLY A 127 -7.99 -5.60 -24.60
N THR A 128 -6.95 -5.37 -25.41
CA THR A 128 -5.89 -6.35 -25.76
C THR A 128 -4.69 -6.35 -24.80
N GLY A 129 -4.75 -5.54 -23.72
CA GLY A 129 -3.67 -5.41 -22.74
C GLY A 129 -2.60 -4.38 -23.15
N PHE A 130 -1.45 -4.41 -22.46
CA PHE A 130 -0.37 -3.45 -22.63
C PHE A 130 0.94 -4.14 -23.01
N LYS A 131 1.74 -3.48 -23.84
CA LYS A 131 3.11 -3.89 -24.16
C LYS A 131 4.09 -3.34 -23.12
N GLY A 132 4.13 -3.97 -21.95
CA GLY A 132 4.94 -3.51 -20.81
C GLY A 132 6.43 -3.35 -21.15
N ASP A 133 6.99 -4.22 -21.98
CA ASP A 133 8.38 -4.14 -22.44
C ASP A 133 8.69 -2.91 -23.27
N GLU A 134 7.85 -2.64 -24.27
CA GLU A 134 8.01 -1.46 -25.13
C GLU A 134 7.88 -0.18 -24.29
N LYS A 135 6.92 -0.15 -23.36
CA LYS A 135 6.76 0.96 -22.41
C LYS A 135 8.00 1.16 -21.55
N LEU A 136 8.55 0.09 -20.97
CA LEU A 136 9.75 0.15 -20.14
C LEU A 136 10.98 0.60 -20.95
N ARG A 137 11.14 0.13 -22.20
CA ARG A 137 12.19 0.61 -23.12
C ARG A 137 12.05 2.10 -23.40
N SER A 138 10.84 2.57 -23.71
CA SER A 138 10.61 3.95 -24.15
C SER A 138 10.87 5.00 -23.07
N ILE A 139 10.88 4.62 -21.79
CA ILE A 139 11.24 5.53 -20.68
C ILE A 139 12.70 5.99 -20.80
N PHE A 140 13.59 5.15 -21.33
CA PHE A 140 15.00 5.47 -21.45
C PHE A 140 15.29 6.16 -22.77
N LYS A 141 15.90 7.35 -22.72
CA LYS A 141 16.34 8.06 -23.94
C LYS A 141 17.52 7.37 -24.63
N SER A 142 18.38 6.71 -23.86
CA SER A 142 19.57 6.04 -24.41
C SER A 142 19.20 4.69 -25.01
N HIS A 143 19.41 4.53 -26.32
CA HIS A 143 19.22 3.25 -27.01
C HIS A 143 20.10 2.12 -26.46
N SER A 144 21.29 2.44 -25.95
CA SER A 144 22.16 1.45 -25.31
C SER A 144 21.54 0.82 -24.05
N LEU A 145 20.64 1.54 -23.38
CA LEU A 145 19.92 1.03 -22.21
C LEU A 145 18.70 0.19 -22.59
N HIS A 146 18.16 0.32 -23.81
CA HIS A 146 16.95 -0.42 -24.22
C HIS A 146 17.16 -1.93 -24.16
N SER A 147 18.28 -2.40 -24.72
CA SER A 147 18.65 -3.83 -24.72
C SER A 147 19.05 -4.32 -23.34
N ILE A 148 19.65 -3.46 -22.52
CA ILE A 148 20.03 -3.79 -21.14
C ILE A 148 18.77 -3.98 -20.30
N VAL A 149 17.87 -2.99 -20.28
CA VAL A 149 16.70 -2.92 -19.37
C VAL A 149 15.71 -4.06 -19.59
N THR A 150 15.52 -4.49 -20.84
CA THR A 150 14.48 -5.48 -21.19
C THR A 150 15.01 -6.81 -21.70
N GLY A 151 16.34 -6.94 -21.84
CA GLY A 151 16.99 -8.13 -22.36
C GLY A 151 16.60 -8.52 -23.79
N SER A 152 17.02 -9.73 -24.18
CA SER A 152 16.58 -10.37 -25.43
C SER A 152 15.09 -10.70 -25.38
N LEU A 153 14.40 -10.66 -26.53
CA LEU A 153 12.99 -11.08 -26.66
C LEU A 153 12.78 -12.55 -26.31
N GLU A 154 13.82 -13.37 -26.38
CA GLU A 154 13.80 -14.80 -26.08
C GLU A 154 13.84 -15.12 -24.59
N ASN A 155 14.08 -14.12 -23.72
CA ASN A 155 14.19 -14.29 -22.27
C ASN A 155 13.15 -13.43 -21.54
N ILE A 156 12.93 -13.74 -20.27
CA ILE A 156 12.22 -12.83 -19.36
C ILE A 156 12.96 -11.49 -19.24
N VAL A 157 12.24 -10.43 -18.86
CA VAL A 157 12.88 -9.16 -18.51
C VAL A 157 13.83 -9.38 -17.33
N PRO A 158 15.08 -8.88 -17.39
CA PRO A 158 16.11 -9.13 -16.38
C PRO A 158 15.86 -8.33 -15.10
N LEU A 159 14.76 -8.62 -14.42
CA LEU A 159 14.50 -8.20 -13.05
C LEU A 159 14.90 -9.36 -12.15
N TYR A 160 15.78 -9.06 -11.20
CA TYR A 160 16.47 -10.00 -10.34
C TYR A 160 15.54 -10.77 -9.37
N LYS A 161 15.83 -12.00 -8.93
CA LYS A 161 14.99 -12.80 -8.01
C LYS A 161 15.77 -13.83 -7.14
N TYR A 162 16.76 -13.45 -6.33
CA TYR A 162 17.71 -14.43 -5.76
C TYR A 162 17.16 -15.61 -4.96
N ASN A 163 17.90 -16.74 -5.04
CA ASN A 163 17.89 -17.81 -4.03
C ASN A 163 19.30 -18.38 -3.64
N TYR A 164 19.36 -18.86 -2.39
CA TYR A 164 20.36 -19.58 -1.58
C TYR A 164 21.73 -18.95 -1.21
N LEU A 165 21.94 -18.94 0.12
CA LEU A 165 23.09 -18.54 0.94
C LEU A 165 23.20 -17.04 1.32
N TYR A 166 22.64 -16.13 0.54
CA TYR A 166 22.44 -14.73 0.93
C TYR A 166 21.12 -14.25 0.30
N ILE A 167 20.00 -14.42 1.04
CA ILE A 167 18.67 -13.79 0.89
C ILE A 167 18.63 -12.66 -0.17
N HIS A 168 17.80 -12.64 -1.26
CA HIS A 168 17.35 -11.43 -2.04
C HIS A 168 16.42 -11.68 -3.27
N ASP A 169 15.14 -12.07 -3.10
CA ASP A 169 14.18 -12.13 -4.23
C ASP A 169 13.55 -10.75 -4.51
N ARG A 170 13.88 -10.14 -5.65
CA ARG A 170 13.56 -8.73 -5.94
C ARG A 170 13.21 -8.51 -7.39
N GLU A 171 12.07 -9.04 -7.84
CA GLU A 171 11.45 -8.82 -9.16
C GLU A 171 11.24 -7.35 -9.58
N CYS A 172 11.86 -6.43 -8.89
CA CYS A 172 11.88 -5.01 -9.12
C CYS A 172 13.29 -4.48 -9.42
N ILE A 173 14.39 -5.13 -9.06
CA ILE A 173 15.75 -4.55 -9.23
C ILE A 173 16.47 -5.12 -10.44
N HIS A 174 17.12 -4.27 -11.23
CA HIS A 174 17.86 -4.70 -12.40
C HIS A 174 19.33 -5.01 -12.09
N PRO A 175 19.88 -6.19 -12.46
CA PRO A 175 21.25 -6.60 -12.11
C PRO A 175 22.33 -5.60 -12.52
N ARG A 176 22.24 -5.03 -13.73
CA ARG A 176 23.23 -4.08 -14.27
C ARG A 176 22.91 -2.62 -13.97
N ILE A 177 21.75 -2.33 -13.39
CA ILE A 177 21.30 -0.97 -13.07
C ILE A 177 20.66 -1.04 -11.66
N PRO A 178 21.45 -1.32 -10.61
CA PRO A 178 20.92 -1.53 -9.26
C PRO A 178 20.23 -0.29 -8.66
N GLN A 179 20.47 0.90 -9.24
CA GLN A 179 19.76 2.14 -8.90
C GLN A 179 18.37 2.25 -9.55
N MET A 180 17.99 1.31 -10.42
CA MET A 180 16.68 1.24 -11.03
C MET A 180 15.84 0.15 -10.36
N VAL A 181 14.65 0.57 -9.91
CA VAL A 181 13.66 -0.34 -9.32
C VAL A 181 12.30 -0.17 -10.02
N VAL A 182 11.73 -1.27 -10.49
CA VAL A 182 10.44 -1.32 -11.20
C VAL A 182 9.42 -2.09 -10.36
N ILE A 183 8.49 -1.37 -9.72
CA ILE A 183 7.41 -1.98 -8.95
C ILE A 183 6.17 -2.10 -9.85
N GLY A 184 5.54 -3.26 -9.85
CA GLY A 184 4.30 -3.52 -10.59
C GLY A 184 4.49 -4.01 -12.04
N TYR A 185 5.72 -4.37 -12.45
CA TYR A 185 5.95 -5.00 -13.76
C TYR A 185 5.42 -6.45 -13.78
N SER A 186 5.67 -7.22 -12.72
CA SER A 186 5.18 -8.58 -12.55
C SER A 186 3.68 -8.63 -12.22
N GLU A 187 2.94 -9.51 -12.88
CA GLU A 187 1.52 -9.72 -12.59
C GLU A 187 1.29 -10.79 -11.51
N SER A 188 0.33 -10.57 -10.62
CA SER A 188 -0.10 -11.50 -9.58
C SER A 188 -1.63 -11.55 -9.51
N ALA A 189 -2.18 -12.46 -8.70
CA ALA A 189 -3.61 -12.45 -8.41
C ALA A 189 -4.08 -11.17 -7.68
N SER A 190 -3.17 -10.45 -7.01
CA SER A 190 -3.46 -9.20 -6.32
C SER A 190 -2.27 -8.23 -6.34
N ASN A 191 -2.19 -7.43 -7.40
CA ASN A 191 -1.05 -6.56 -7.68
C ASN A 191 -0.81 -5.47 -6.63
N LEU A 192 -1.86 -4.99 -5.96
CA LEU A 192 -1.74 -3.95 -4.94
C LEU A 192 -0.90 -4.46 -3.75
N TYR A 193 -1.23 -5.65 -3.26
CA TYR A 193 -0.56 -6.25 -2.11
C TYR A 193 0.89 -6.66 -2.43
N THR A 194 1.16 -7.22 -3.61
CA THR A 194 2.54 -7.55 -4.02
C THR A 194 3.39 -6.29 -4.24
N SER A 195 2.81 -5.22 -4.78
CA SER A 195 3.50 -3.93 -4.93
C SER A 195 3.81 -3.28 -3.60
N GLU A 196 2.91 -3.38 -2.63
CA GLU A 196 3.13 -2.94 -1.25
C GLU A 196 4.31 -3.70 -0.60
N MET A 197 4.34 -5.03 -0.69
CA MET A 197 5.45 -5.85 -0.18
C MET A 197 6.80 -5.47 -0.80
N LYS A 198 6.84 -5.27 -2.12
CA LYS A 198 8.05 -4.84 -2.84
C LYS A 198 8.49 -3.43 -2.46
N ALA A 199 7.55 -2.49 -2.27
CA ALA A 199 7.84 -1.14 -1.82
C ALA A 199 8.39 -1.12 -0.37
N MET A 200 7.86 -1.97 0.52
CA MET A 200 8.40 -2.13 1.87
C MET A 200 9.82 -2.67 1.86
N CYS A 201 10.10 -3.70 1.05
CA CYS A 201 11.45 -4.24 0.88
C CYS A 201 12.42 -3.20 0.30
N LEU A 202 11.97 -2.39 -0.66
CA LEU A 202 12.73 -1.26 -1.19
C LEU A 202 13.07 -0.24 -0.09
N SER A 203 12.11 0.13 0.76
CA SER A 203 12.35 1.04 1.89
C SER A 203 13.43 0.50 2.82
N HIS A 204 13.38 -0.78 3.20
CA HIS A 204 14.40 -1.39 4.06
C HIS A 204 15.78 -1.39 3.40
N PHE A 205 15.85 -1.59 2.08
CA PHE A 205 17.12 -1.52 1.35
C PHE A 205 17.69 -0.11 1.27
N LEU A 206 16.84 0.91 1.03
CA LEU A 206 17.28 2.31 1.05
C LEU A 206 17.74 2.76 2.44
N GLU A 207 17.17 2.17 3.49
CA GLU A 207 17.58 2.36 4.89
C GLU A 207 18.87 1.58 5.25
N GLY A 208 19.46 0.83 4.30
CA GLY A 208 20.67 0.05 4.52
C GLY A 208 20.46 -1.25 5.30
N GLY A 209 19.21 -1.70 5.43
CA GLY A 209 18.85 -2.93 6.15
C GLY A 209 19.47 -4.21 5.57
N PHE A 210 19.91 -4.16 4.31
CA PHE A 210 20.67 -5.22 3.67
C PHE A 210 21.38 -4.73 2.40
N GLN A 211 22.26 -5.56 1.83
CA GLN A 211 23.09 -5.24 0.66
C GLN A 211 22.77 -6.13 -0.53
N LEU A 212 22.73 -5.55 -1.74
CA LEU A 212 22.57 -6.36 -2.94
C LEU A 212 23.80 -7.26 -3.17
N PRO A 213 23.61 -8.48 -3.71
CA PRO A 213 24.72 -9.35 -4.05
C PRO A 213 25.36 -8.91 -5.37
N SER A 214 26.47 -9.56 -5.73
CA SER A 214 27.19 -9.22 -6.97
C SER A 214 26.31 -9.38 -8.22
N ILE A 215 26.58 -8.55 -9.24
CA ILE A 215 25.88 -8.60 -10.54
C ILE A 215 25.89 -10.01 -11.13
N LYS A 216 26.99 -10.75 -11.00
CA LYS A 216 27.12 -12.13 -11.49
C LYS A 216 26.13 -13.08 -10.83
N LEU A 217 25.93 -12.96 -9.52
CA LEU A 217 24.92 -13.73 -8.79
C LEU A 217 23.52 -13.32 -9.21
N MET A 218 23.31 -12.02 -9.42
CA MET A 218 22.03 -11.51 -9.88
C MET A 218 21.63 -12.01 -11.26
N GLU A 219 22.57 -12.04 -12.20
CA GLU A 219 22.34 -12.57 -13.55
C GLU A 219 22.17 -14.09 -13.60
N LYS A 220 22.89 -14.83 -12.74
CA LYS A 220 22.72 -16.29 -12.63
C LYS A 220 21.30 -16.62 -12.22
N ASP A 221 20.81 -15.92 -11.22
CA ASP A 221 19.46 -16.11 -10.70
C ASP A 221 18.38 -15.76 -11.73
N VAL A 222 18.52 -14.63 -12.45
CA VAL A 222 17.61 -14.28 -13.57
C VAL A 222 17.53 -15.43 -14.58
N LYS A 223 18.63 -16.13 -14.86
CA LYS A 223 18.63 -17.29 -15.78
C LYS A 223 17.92 -18.51 -15.19
N GLU A 224 18.04 -18.78 -13.90
CA GLU A 224 17.32 -19.88 -13.26
C GLU A 224 15.81 -19.64 -13.29
N TRP A 225 15.39 -18.40 -13.03
CA TRP A 225 13.99 -17.99 -13.13
C TRP A 225 13.47 -17.93 -14.57
N ASP A 226 14.31 -17.56 -15.54
CA ASP A 226 13.98 -17.64 -16.96
C ASP A 226 13.64 -19.08 -17.36
N LYS A 227 14.48 -20.05 -16.93
CA LYS A 227 14.23 -21.48 -17.15
C LYS A 227 12.92 -21.93 -16.50
N TYR A 228 12.70 -21.55 -15.23
CA TYR A 228 11.44 -21.83 -14.53
C TYR A 228 10.22 -21.31 -15.29
N MET A 229 10.25 -20.04 -15.70
CA MET A 229 9.13 -19.42 -16.40
C MET A 229 8.88 -20.07 -17.75
N LYS A 230 9.92 -20.48 -18.47
CA LYS A 230 9.77 -21.21 -19.75
C LYS A 230 9.21 -22.63 -19.55
N GLU A 231 9.54 -23.30 -18.45
CA GLU A 231 9.02 -24.64 -18.13
C GLU A 231 7.51 -24.60 -17.84
N TYR A 232 7.04 -23.62 -17.05
CA TYR A 232 5.65 -23.53 -16.62
C TYR A 232 4.77 -22.65 -17.52
N ASN A 233 5.36 -21.67 -18.19
CA ASN A 233 4.68 -20.67 -19.01
C ASN A 233 5.33 -20.50 -20.41
N PRO A 234 5.47 -21.56 -21.23
CA PRO A 234 6.25 -21.50 -22.47
C PRO A 234 5.75 -20.46 -23.49
N GLU A 235 4.45 -20.20 -23.57
CA GLU A 235 3.87 -19.24 -24.52
C GLU A 235 3.83 -17.80 -23.98
N HIS A 236 3.93 -17.62 -22.66
CA HIS A 236 3.63 -16.35 -21.98
C HIS A 236 4.64 -15.98 -20.88
N TYR A 237 5.83 -16.59 -20.86
CA TYR A 237 6.87 -16.37 -19.84
C TYR A 237 7.25 -14.88 -19.69
N ARG A 238 7.21 -14.11 -20.78
CA ARG A 238 7.53 -12.69 -20.79
C ARG A 238 6.51 -11.78 -20.08
N ARG A 239 5.31 -12.26 -19.77
CA ARG A 239 4.37 -11.52 -18.90
C ARG A 239 4.86 -11.41 -17.46
N SER A 240 5.88 -12.20 -17.07
CA SER A 240 6.46 -12.21 -15.72
C SER A 240 5.41 -12.34 -14.62
N SER A 241 4.60 -13.40 -14.69
CA SER A 241 3.60 -13.68 -13.66
C SER A 241 4.21 -14.37 -12.43
N ILE A 242 3.81 -13.92 -11.24
CA ILE A 242 4.13 -14.55 -9.95
C ILE A 242 2.92 -15.15 -9.25
N ALA A 243 1.77 -15.24 -9.92
CA ALA A 243 0.56 -15.74 -9.28
C ALA A 243 0.74 -17.11 -8.62
N ALA A 244 1.48 -18.02 -9.27
CA ALA A 244 1.75 -19.36 -8.76
C ALA A 244 2.80 -19.41 -7.63
N ASN A 245 3.61 -18.36 -7.44
CA ASN A 245 4.73 -18.32 -6.49
C ASN A 245 4.67 -17.10 -5.55
N GLN A 246 3.48 -16.53 -5.39
CA GLN A 246 3.30 -15.28 -4.69
C GLN A 246 3.70 -15.38 -3.21
N ILE A 247 3.43 -16.52 -2.55
CA ILE A 247 3.77 -16.75 -1.15
C ILE A 247 5.29 -16.89 -1.03
N CYS A 248 5.94 -17.71 -1.85
CA CYS A 248 7.38 -17.88 -1.87
C CYS A 248 8.11 -16.54 -2.09
N THR A 249 7.65 -15.72 -3.04
CA THR A 249 8.23 -14.39 -3.27
C THR A 249 8.05 -13.50 -2.03
N ASN A 250 6.87 -13.49 -1.41
CA ASN A 250 6.66 -12.72 -0.19
C ASN A 250 7.50 -13.24 0.98
N ASP A 251 7.67 -14.56 1.12
CA ASP A 251 8.51 -15.17 2.14
C ASP A 251 9.97 -14.72 2.01
N GLN A 252 10.49 -14.65 0.78
CA GLN A 252 11.82 -14.12 0.54
C GLN A 252 11.91 -12.64 0.89
N LEU A 253 10.95 -11.80 0.44
CA LEU A 253 10.89 -10.39 0.84
C LEU A 253 10.84 -10.22 2.36
N CYS A 254 10.19 -11.13 3.08
CA CYS A 254 10.16 -11.11 4.53
C CYS A 254 11.52 -11.42 5.15
N LYS A 255 12.21 -12.44 4.63
CA LYS A 255 13.58 -12.78 5.06
C LYS A 255 14.55 -11.62 4.77
N ASP A 256 14.46 -10.99 3.61
CA ASP A 256 15.22 -9.79 3.22
C ASP A 256 15.09 -8.68 4.26
N MET A 257 13.86 -8.45 4.71
CA MET A 257 13.54 -7.42 5.71
C MET A 257 13.81 -7.89 7.16
N GLY A 258 14.33 -9.11 7.38
CA GLY A 258 14.62 -9.66 8.70
C GLY A 258 13.40 -10.19 9.48
N TYR A 259 12.27 -10.42 8.81
CA TYR A 259 11.05 -10.95 9.40
C TYR A 259 10.90 -12.46 9.17
N ASN A 260 10.27 -13.15 10.11
CA ASN A 260 9.87 -14.55 9.92
C ASN A 260 8.91 -14.63 8.71
N PRO A 261 9.18 -15.41 7.66
CA PRO A 261 8.27 -15.55 6.52
C PRO A 261 6.94 -16.20 6.91
N LYS A 262 6.95 -17.10 7.89
CA LYS A 262 5.77 -17.89 8.23
C LYS A 262 4.68 -17.03 8.89
N ARG A 263 3.46 -17.13 8.38
CA ARG A 263 2.35 -16.23 8.77
C ARG A 263 1.19 -16.89 9.50
N LYS A 264 1.08 -18.22 9.43
CA LYS A 264 0.04 -18.97 10.11
C LYS A 264 0.63 -19.69 11.32
N LYS A 265 -0.25 -20.02 12.26
CA LYS A 265 0.15 -20.67 13.51
C LYS A 265 0.08 -22.18 13.35
N GLY A 266 1.23 -22.83 13.28
CA GLY A 266 1.34 -24.28 13.20
C GLY A 266 1.45 -24.79 11.77
N PHE A 267 1.99 -26.00 11.62
CA PHE A 267 2.39 -26.57 10.33
C PHE A 267 1.21 -26.76 9.36
N ILE A 268 0.09 -27.32 9.82
CA ILE A 268 -1.09 -27.58 8.98
C ILE A 268 -1.72 -26.27 8.52
N SER A 269 -1.85 -25.30 9.44
CA SER A 269 -2.38 -23.98 9.12
C SER A 269 -1.53 -23.24 8.11
N GLU A 270 -0.21 -23.39 8.16
CA GLU A 270 0.71 -22.80 7.19
C GLU A 270 0.46 -23.32 5.77
N LEU A 271 0.21 -24.62 5.64
CA LEU A 271 -0.01 -25.25 4.34
C LEU A 271 -1.40 -24.97 3.76
N PHE A 272 -2.43 -24.97 4.60
CA PHE A 272 -3.82 -25.05 4.16
C PHE A 272 -4.71 -23.88 4.60
N MET A 273 -4.18 -22.82 5.21
CA MET A 273 -4.93 -21.56 5.37
C MET A 273 -4.54 -20.56 4.29
N PRO A 274 -5.49 -19.80 3.73
CA PRO A 274 -5.20 -18.89 2.65
C PRO A 274 -4.39 -17.68 3.14
N TYR A 275 -3.35 -17.33 2.40
CA TYR A 275 -2.57 -16.12 2.59
C TYR A 275 -3.30 -14.88 2.05
N GLY A 276 -3.18 -13.77 2.76
CA GLY A 276 -3.74 -12.50 2.32
C GLY A 276 -3.04 -11.30 2.92
N PRO A 277 -3.43 -10.07 2.49
CA PRO A 277 -2.77 -8.84 2.91
C PRO A 277 -2.77 -8.64 4.44
N ASN A 278 -3.80 -9.13 5.13
CA ASN A 278 -3.92 -9.02 6.59
C ASN A 278 -2.83 -9.80 7.34
N ASP A 279 -2.27 -10.85 6.75
CA ASP A 279 -1.20 -11.65 7.36
C ASP A 279 0.11 -10.86 7.50
N TYR A 280 0.25 -9.74 6.76
CA TYR A 280 1.46 -8.95 6.68
C TYR A 280 1.30 -7.56 7.30
N ILE A 281 0.21 -7.32 8.04
CA ILE A 281 -0.11 -6.00 8.60
C ILE A 281 0.99 -5.44 9.50
N GLY A 282 1.72 -6.31 10.22
CA GLY A 282 2.82 -5.91 11.11
C GLY A 282 4.06 -5.38 10.38
N LEU A 283 4.18 -5.62 9.06
CA LEU A 283 5.28 -5.10 8.23
C LEU A 283 5.04 -3.66 7.77
N ARG A 284 3.79 -3.20 7.77
CA ARG A 284 3.36 -1.92 7.16
C ARG A 284 3.81 -0.67 7.91
N LEU A 285 4.36 -0.80 9.11
CA LEU A 285 4.85 0.32 9.91
C LEU A 285 6.37 0.38 9.87
N SER A 286 6.90 1.06 8.84
CA SER A 286 8.29 1.49 8.74
C SER A 286 8.34 3.01 8.82
N GLY A 287 8.56 3.56 10.02
CA GLY A 287 8.66 5.00 10.24
C GLY A 287 9.55 5.31 11.42
N LEU A 288 10.08 6.54 11.47
CA LEU A 288 10.77 7.04 12.65
C LEU A 288 9.70 7.45 13.68
N PRO A 289 9.55 6.72 14.81
CA PRO A 289 8.52 7.01 15.79
C PRO A 289 8.77 8.36 16.44
N LYS A 290 7.71 9.15 16.61
CA LYS A 290 7.81 10.47 17.24
C LYS A 290 7.71 10.33 18.76
N ILE A 291 8.83 10.16 19.45
CA ILE A 291 8.84 10.13 20.93
C ILE A 291 9.00 11.58 21.45
N PRO A 292 8.18 12.04 22.42
CA PRO A 292 8.35 13.34 23.05
C PRO A 292 9.70 13.47 23.75
N SER A 293 10.25 14.70 23.78
CA SER A 293 11.43 15.02 24.58
C SER A 293 11.07 15.25 26.04
N PHE A 294 11.92 14.80 26.97
CA PHE A 294 11.75 14.95 28.42
C PHE A 294 12.95 15.68 29.03
N TYR A 295 12.73 16.40 30.14
CA TYR A 295 13.79 17.03 30.93
C TYR A 295 14.52 16.00 31.81
N GLU A 296 15.79 16.28 32.15
CA GLU A 296 16.65 15.39 32.95
C GLU A 296 15.95 14.91 34.24
N ASN A 297 16.06 13.60 34.52
CA ASN A 297 15.45 12.86 35.64
C ASN A 297 13.93 12.60 35.59
N LYS A 298 13.23 13.00 34.52
CA LYS A 298 11.78 12.80 34.33
C LYS A 298 11.43 12.11 33.00
N CYS A 299 12.34 11.27 32.55
CA CYS A 299 12.33 10.56 31.27
C CYS A 299 11.80 9.11 31.41
N PRO A 300 11.49 8.41 30.29
CA PRO A 300 11.02 7.02 30.31
C PRO A 300 11.86 6.05 31.17
N GLU A 301 13.15 6.32 31.34
CA GLU A 301 14.09 5.53 32.14
C GLU A 301 13.78 5.54 33.64
N ALA A 302 13.04 6.55 34.13
CA ALA A 302 12.62 6.63 35.52
C ALA A 302 11.46 5.68 35.87
N PHE A 303 10.83 5.06 34.86
CA PHE A 303 9.67 4.20 35.02
C PHE A 303 10.06 2.72 35.08
N ASN A 304 9.60 2.01 36.11
CA ASN A 304 9.89 0.58 36.30
C ASN A 304 9.13 -0.32 35.32
N GLY A 305 8.03 0.18 34.74
CA GLY A 305 7.27 -0.55 33.73
C GLY A 305 7.89 -0.45 32.35
N LYS A 306 7.14 -0.86 31.33
CA LYS A 306 7.61 -0.87 29.94
C LYS A 306 7.08 0.32 29.16
N VAL A 307 7.94 0.98 28.39
CA VAL A 307 7.55 2.06 27.47
C VAL A 307 7.79 1.61 26.03
N ILE A 308 6.79 1.76 25.17
CA ILE A 308 6.86 1.41 23.74
C ILE A 308 6.16 2.44 22.87
N HIS A 309 6.42 2.43 21.57
CA HIS A 309 5.59 3.12 20.59
C HIS A 309 4.49 2.18 20.07
N SER A 310 3.36 2.74 19.65
CA SER A 310 2.24 2.01 19.03
C SER A 310 2.68 1.12 17.85
N MET A 311 3.74 1.55 17.15
CA MET A 311 4.40 0.76 16.10
C MET A 311 4.89 -0.61 16.59
N ASP A 312 5.39 -0.70 17.82
CA ASP A 312 5.91 -1.95 18.37
C ASP A 312 4.79 -2.96 18.61
N ILE A 313 3.61 -2.50 19.05
CA ILE A 313 2.42 -3.35 19.23
C ILE A 313 2.01 -3.99 17.91
N ALA A 314 1.93 -3.18 16.85
CA ALA A 314 1.57 -3.67 15.53
C ALA A 314 2.59 -4.68 14.97
N ARG A 315 3.89 -4.48 15.25
CA ARG A 315 4.96 -5.42 14.85
C ARG A 315 4.92 -6.75 15.58
N MET A 316 4.45 -6.79 16.83
CA MET A 316 4.34 -8.04 17.62
C MET A 316 3.32 -9.04 17.01
N GLY A 317 2.35 -8.55 16.25
CA GLY A 317 1.22 -9.33 15.76
C GLY A 317 0.15 -9.56 16.82
N SER A 318 -1.11 -9.68 16.39
CA SER A 318 -2.30 -9.61 17.25
C SER A 318 -2.23 -10.55 18.47
N SER A 319 -1.93 -11.85 18.29
CA SER A 319 -1.92 -12.79 19.42
C SER A 319 -0.84 -12.48 20.48
N VAL A 320 0.33 -11.98 20.07
CA VAL A 320 1.42 -11.64 21.01
C VAL A 320 1.09 -10.31 21.68
N ALA A 321 0.60 -9.32 20.91
CA ALA A 321 0.13 -8.04 21.41
C ALA A 321 -0.96 -8.22 22.48
N THR A 322 -1.99 -9.04 22.22
CA THR A 322 -3.06 -9.33 23.19
C THR A 322 -2.49 -9.88 24.51
N LYS A 323 -1.60 -10.87 24.44
CA LYS A 323 -0.94 -11.43 25.64
C LYS A 323 -0.06 -10.40 26.34
N PHE A 324 0.62 -9.56 25.57
CA PHE A 324 1.53 -8.54 26.08
C PHE A 324 0.80 -7.43 26.85
N VAL A 325 -0.42 -7.06 26.45
CA VAL A 325 -1.25 -6.05 27.12
C VAL A 325 -2.16 -6.64 28.22
N GLN A 326 -2.38 -7.96 28.20
CA GLN A 326 -3.33 -8.61 29.09
C GLN A 326 -2.99 -8.43 30.57
N GLY A 327 -3.95 -7.96 31.37
CA GLY A 327 -3.81 -7.83 32.82
C GLY A 327 -2.90 -6.68 33.28
N LYS A 328 -2.49 -5.79 32.37
CA LYS A 328 -1.66 -4.61 32.69
C LYS A 328 -2.51 -3.36 32.86
N HIS A 329 -2.07 -2.46 33.72
CA HIS A 329 -2.46 -1.06 33.72
C HIS A 329 -1.72 -0.33 32.60
N ILE A 330 -2.47 0.27 31.68
CA ILE A 330 -1.91 0.79 30.43
C ILE A 330 -2.21 2.26 30.33
N ILE A 331 -1.20 3.05 29.98
CA ILE A 331 -1.38 4.43 29.56
C ILE A 331 -1.09 4.54 28.07
N VAL A 332 -2.06 5.01 27.31
CA VAL A 332 -1.90 5.34 25.89
C VAL A 332 -1.79 6.85 25.78
N ILE A 333 -0.75 7.34 25.11
CA ILE A 333 -0.46 8.77 24.96
C ILE A 333 -0.85 9.23 23.55
N ASP A 334 -1.43 10.44 23.50
CA ASP A 334 -2.03 11.13 22.35
C ASP A 334 -3.54 10.85 22.17
N PHE A 335 -4.22 11.61 21.32
CA PHE A 335 -5.67 11.53 21.10
C PHE A 335 -6.05 11.61 19.61
N LEU A 336 -5.30 10.88 18.78
CA LEU A 336 -5.58 10.66 17.37
C LEU A 336 -6.07 9.22 17.13
N LYS A 337 -6.42 8.89 15.88
CA LYS A 337 -7.04 7.61 15.48
C LYS A 337 -6.32 6.38 16.07
N TRP A 338 -4.99 6.33 15.94
CA TRP A 338 -4.19 5.22 16.47
C TRP A 338 -4.30 5.09 17.99
N ALA A 339 -4.21 6.21 18.72
CA ALA A 339 -4.33 6.19 20.18
C ALA A 339 -5.71 5.68 20.64
N LEU A 340 -6.78 6.11 19.96
CA LEU A 340 -8.15 5.68 20.25
C LEU A 340 -8.35 4.19 19.99
N ASP A 341 -7.85 3.67 18.86
CA ASP A 341 -7.95 2.25 18.52
C ASP A 341 -7.17 1.38 19.50
N VAL A 342 -5.90 1.74 19.75
CA VAL A 342 -5.03 1.00 20.68
C VAL A 342 -5.65 0.99 22.08
N ALA A 343 -6.17 2.12 22.56
CA ALA A 343 -6.84 2.19 23.85
C ALA A 343 -8.12 1.33 23.87
N ALA A 344 -8.92 1.35 22.81
CA ALA A 344 -10.15 0.57 22.70
C ALA A 344 -9.89 -0.94 22.66
N GLU A 345 -8.83 -1.38 21.96
CA GLU A 345 -8.41 -2.79 21.88
C GLU A 345 -7.80 -3.29 23.20
N CYS A 346 -6.96 -2.46 23.84
CA CYS A 346 -6.42 -2.76 25.16
C CYS A 346 -7.53 -2.89 26.20
N ALA A 347 -8.51 -1.98 26.18
CA ALA A 347 -9.64 -2.00 27.10
C ALA A 347 -10.51 -3.25 26.91
N GLU A 348 -10.70 -3.69 25.68
CA GLU A 348 -11.44 -4.90 25.34
C GLU A 348 -10.73 -6.16 25.83
N THR A 349 -9.41 -6.21 25.66
CA THR A 349 -8.57 -7.29 26.18
C THR A 349 -8.63 -7.38 27.72
N ASN A 350 -8.72 -6.23 28.41
CA ASN A 350 -8.67 -6.14 29.87
C ASN A 350 -10.04 -6.08 30.56
N ALA A 351 -11.15 -6.03 29.83
CA ALA A 351 -12.50 -5.82 30.36
C ALA A 351 -12.89 -6.80 31.49
N LYS A 352 -12.44 -8.06 31.43
CA LYS A 352 -12.76 -9.09 32.44
C LYS A 352 -11.93 -8.98 33.73
N ARG A 353 -10.80 -8.27 33.72
CA ARG A 353 -9.84 -8.23 34.83
C ARG A 353 -9.87 -6.92 35.62
N ARG A 354 -10.73 -5.96 35.24
CA ARG A 354 -10.83 -4.62 35.84
C ARG A 354 -9.52 -3.79 35.79
N ASN A 355 -8.52 -4.21 35.02
CA ASN A 355 -7.35 -3.38 34.74
C ASN A 355 -7.77 -2.22 33.83
N ARG A 356 -7.43 -1.00 34.24
CA ARG A 356 -7.87 0.22 33.57
C ARG A 356 -6.87 0.61 32.47
N VAL A 357 -7.41 1.11 31.36
CA VAL A 357 -6.63 1.80 30.32
C VAL A 357 -6.84 3.29 30.49
N SER A 358 -5.78 4.05 30.70
CA SER A 358 -5.83 5.51 30.71
C SER A 358 -5.41 6.02 29.34
N LEU A 359 -6.27 6.81 28.70
CA LEU A 359 -5.97 7.49 27.45
C LEU A 359 -5.68 8.96 27.77
N LEU A 360 -4.40 9.33 27.63
CA LEU A 360 -3.91 10.67 27.86
C LEU A 360 -3.95 11.48 26.58
N ALA A 361 -4.88 12.42 26.50
CA ALA A 361 -4.94 13.40 25.44
C ALA A 361 -3.93 14.52 25.67
N THR A 362 -2.85 14.49 24.89
CA THR A 362 -1.87 15.60 24.79
C THR A 362 -2.26 16.61 23.72
N LEU A 363 -3.04 16.18 22.71
CA LEU A 363 -3.60 17.02 21.66
C LEU A 363 -5.04 16.59 21.39
N LEU A 364 -6.02 17.42 21.72
CA LEU A 364 -7.43 17.09 21.54
C LEU A 364 -7.89 17.36 20.10
N SER A 365 -8.21 16.29 19.38
CA SER A 365 -8.78 16.31 18.04
C SER A 365 -10.31 16.12 18.06
N PRO A 366 -11.06 16.71 17.12
CA PRO A 366 -12.49 16.42 16.98
C PRO A 366 -12.76 14.95 16.70
N LEU A 367 -13.75 14.41 17.42
CA LEU A 367 -14.20 13.04 17.31
C LEU A 367 -15.47 12.96 16.47
N VAL A 368 -15.47 12.10 15.46
CA VAL A 368 -16.60 11.96 14.53
C VAL A 368 -17.02 10.49 14.45
N LYS A 369 -18.33 10.22 14.55
CA LYS A 369 -18.88 8.86 14.50
C LYS A 369 -18.98 8.29 13.08
N ALA A 370 -19.25 9.16 12.10
CA ALA A 370 -19.22 8.83 10.69
C ALA A 370 -18.99 10.11 9.88
N PHE A 371 -18.18 10.04 8.83
CA PHE A 371 -18.03 11.13 7.88
C PHE A 371 -18.97 10.88 6.72
N SER A 372 -19.97 11.74 6.52
CA SER A 372 -20.74 11.74 5.29
C SER A 372 -19.94 12.47 4.20
N THR A 373 -20.07 11.99 2.97
CA THR A 373 -19.40 12.39 1.73
C THR A 373 -19.56 13.88 1.34
N TYR A 374 -20.20 14.70 2.19
CA TYR A 374 -20.63 16.07 1.91
C TYR A 374 -19.50 17.08 1.74
N PHE A 375 -18.33 16.82 2.31
CA PHE A 375 -17.19 17.75 2.26
C PHE A 375 -16.32 17.61 1.02
N ASN A 376 -16.68 16.78 0.04
CA ASN A 376 -15.87 16.63 -1.18
C ASN A 376 -16.28 17.62 -2.29
N SER A 377 -17.39 18.36 -2.15
CA SER A 377 -18.03 19.06 -3.28
C SER A 377 -18.06 20.59 -3.17
N CYS A 378 -17.56 21.19 -2.09
CA CYS A 378 -17.71 22.63 -1.83
C CYS A 378 -16.46 23.44 -2.15
N LYS A 379 -16.62 24.76 -2.42
CA LYS A 379 -15.53 25.73 -2.51
C LYS A 379 -15.04 26.15 -1.11
N LEU A 380 -13.75 26.50 -0.96
CA LEU A 380 -13.06 26.80 0.31
C LEU A 380 -13.87 27.72 1.26
N HIS A 381 -14.45 28.82 0.75
CA HIS A 381 -15.18 29.78 1.57
C HIS A 381 -16.46 29.21 2.22
N ARG A 382 -17.08 28.18 1.64
CA ARG A 382 -18.23 27.49 2.25
C ARG A 382 -17.82 26.49 3.33
N TYR A 383 -16.55 26.08 3.40
CA TYR A 383 -16.10 25.14 4.42
C TYR A 383 -16.09 25.75 5.81
N ASN A 384 -15.76 27.03 5.99
CA ASN A 384 -15.79 27.66 7.32
C ASN A 384 -17.20 27.71 7.92
N ILE A 385 -18.22 27.91 7.09
CA ILE A 385 -19.62 27.92 7.56
C ILE A 385 -20.06 26.49 7.91
N ILE A 386 -19.77 25.53 7.03
CA ILE A 386 -20.13 24.12 7.24
C ILE A 386 -19.35 23.53 8.42
N SER A 387 -18.07 23.87 8.59
CA SER A 387 -17.24 23.40 9.70
C SER A 387 -17.78 23.89 11.04
N ASN A 388 -18.18 25.16 11.14
CA ASN A 388 -18.81 25.70 12.35
C ASN A 388 -20.12 24.99 12.69
N PHE A 389 -20.95 24.69 11.69
CA PHE A 389 -22.19 23.93 11.88
C PHE A 389 -21.90 22.51 12.38
N VAL A 390 -20.95 21.81 11.74
CA VAL A 390 -20.57 20.44 12.12
C VAL A 390 -19.91 20.43 13.50
N GLU A 391 -19.09 21.42 13.83
CA GLU A 391 -18.49 21.56 15.16
C GLU A 391 -19.56 21.71 16.25
N SER A 392 -20.57 22.56 16.00
CA SER A 392 -21.73 22.73 16.89
C SER A 392 -22.51 21.43 17.07
N TYR A 393 -22.74 20.70 15.97
CA TYR A 393 -23.39 19.39 15.99
C TYR A 393 -22.60 18.35 16.80
N ILE A 394 -21.28 18.25 16.59
CA ILE A 394 -20.40 17.34 17.35
C ILE A 394 -20.44 17.69 18.84
N LYS A 395 -20.29 18.97 19.19
CA LYS A 395 -20.37 19.46 20.58
C LYS A 395 -21.70 19.14 21.26
N LYS A 396 -22.80 19.05 20.50
CA LYS A 396 -24.14 18.73 21.02
C LYS A 396 -24.42 17.23 21.12
N THR A 397 -23.89 16.43 20.18
CA THR A 397 -24.20 15.00 20.07
C THR A 397 -23.21 14.09 20.80
N THR A 398 -22.00 14.58 21.09
CA THR A 398 -20.95 13.81 21.76
C THR A 398 -20.73 14.31 23.19
N PRO A 399 -20.46 13.41 24.16
CA PRO A 399 -20.23 13.79 25.56
C PRO A 399 -18.81 14.37 25.80
N ILE A 400 -18.24 15.11 24.84
CA ILE A 400 -16.85 15.61 24.94
C ILE A 400 -16.64 16.58 26.12
N LYS A 401 -17.66 17.38 26.47
CA LYS A 401 -17.64 18.26 27.64
C LYS A 401 -17.65 17.48 28.96
N LYS A 402 -18.43 16.39 29.03
CA LYS A 402 -18.53 15.53 30.22
C LYS A 402 -17.17 14.92 30.58
N TYR A 403 -16.39 14.54 29.57
CA TYR A 403 -15.10 13.88 29.74
C TYR A 403 -13.89 14.85 29.65
N GLY A 404 -14.11 16.16 29.55
CA GLY A 404 -13.02 17.15 29.51
C GLY A 404 -12.13 17.09 28.26
N ILE A 405 -12.64 16.56 27.15
CA ILE A 405 -11.90 16.32 25.90
C ILE A 405 -12.36 17.26 24.77
N VAL A 406 -12.60 18.54 25.09
CA VAL A 406 -13.01 19.53 24.09
C VAL A 406 -11.80 19.90 23.21
N PRO A 407 -11.88 19.76 21.87
CA PRO A 407 -10.77 20.06 20.96
C PRO A 407 -10.19 21.46 21.15
N ASN A 408 -8.86 21.58 21.06
CA ASN A 408 -8.14 22.85 21.20
C ASN A 408 -8.21 23.69 19.92
N CYS A 409 -8.31 23.02 18.76
CA CYS A 409 -8.46 23.66 17.46
C CYS A 409 -9.92 23.60 16.98
N ASN A 410 -10.28 24.53 16.09
CA ASN A 410 -11.59 24.49 15.44
C ASN A 410 -11.68 23.32 14.44
N PHE A 411 -12.91 22.95 14.06
CA PHE A 411 -13.13 21.79 13.21
C PHE A 411 -12.53 21.95 11.80
N PHE A 412 -12.46 23.17 11.25
CA PHE A 412 -11.85 23.41 9.95
C PHE A 412 -10.34 23.10 9.97
N GLN A 413 -9.63 23.67 10.94
CA GLN A 413 -8.20 23.45 11.13
C GLN A 413 -7.90 21.98 11.40
N ALA A 414 -8.74 21.31 12.19
CA ALA A 414 -8.65 19.87 12.41
C ALA A 414 -8.77 19.05 11.11
N MET A 415 -9.71 19.43 10.24
CA MET A 415 -9.90 18.76 8.96
C MET A 415 -8.77 19.03 7.96
N SER A 416 -8.29 20.27 7.90
CA SER A 416 -7.24 20.70 6.97
C SER A 416 -5.88 20.11 7.31
N SER A 417 -5.62 19.83 8.59
CA SER A 417 -4.37 19.26 9.11
C SER A 417 -4.43 17.75 9.39
N SER A 418 -5.51 17.07 9.03
CA SER A 418 -5.77 15.65 9.38
C SER A 418 -5.79 15.37 10.89
N LEU A 419 -6.05 16.36 11.73
CA LEU A 419 -6.19 16.24 13.18
C LEU A 419 -7.63 16.00 13.58
N PHE A 420 -8.24 14.93 13.09
CA PHE A 420 -9.55 14.47 13.53
C PHE A 420 -9.54 12.95 13.52
N SER A 421 -10.43 12.33 14.30
CA SER A 421 -10.43 10.88 14.45
C SER A 421 -11.83 10.29 14.34
N LEU A 422 -11.92 9.17 13.62
CA LEU A 422 -13.10 8.33 13.67
C LEU A 422 -13.12 7.59 15.00
N LEU A 423 -14.25 7.66 15.69
CA LEU A 423 -14.45 7.00 16.96
C LEU A 423 -14.49 5.48 16.78
N PRO A 424 -13.75 4.70 17.59
CA PRO A 424 -13.96 3.27 17.69
C PRO A 424 -15.38 2.94 18.12
N GLU A 425 -15.87 1.76 17.74
CA GLU A 425 -17.18 1.29 18.17
C GLU A 425 -17.30 1.26 19.70
N ASN A 426 -18.44 1.72 20.21
CA ASN A 426 -18.78 1.75 21.64
C ASN A 426 -17.74 2.46 22.53
N PHE A 427 -16.93 3.37 21.97
CA PHE A 427 -15.87 4.07 22.70
C PHE A 427 -16.37 4.81 23.96
N TYR A 428 -17.47 5.55 23.86
CA TYR A 428 -18.03 6.26 25.02
C TYR A 428 -18.70 5.33 26.03
N GLU A 429 -19.11 4.13 25.64
CA GLU A 429 -19.59 3.11 26.58
C GLU A 429 -18.41 2.52 27.36
N LYS A 430 -17.29 2.25 26.68
CA LYS A 430 -16.01 1.88 27.32
C LYS A 430 -15.55 2.96 28.31
N ALA A 431 -15.72 4.25 27.97
CA ALA A 431 -15.44 5.36 28.88
C ALA A 431 -16.42 5.43 30.07
N LYS A 432 -17.73 5.24 29.81
CA LYS A 432 -18.77 5.24 30.85
C LYS A 432 -18.58 4.11 31.87
N ASN A 433 -18.12 2.95 31.41
CA ASN A 433 -17.86 1.77 32.24
C ASN A 433 -16.47 1.81 32.91
N GLU A 434 -15.73 2.92 32.79
CA GLU A 434 -14.37 3.11 33.33
C GLU A 434 -13.33 2.11 32.81
N ASN A 435 -13.61 1.44 31.68
CA ASN A 435 -12.62 0.60 30.98
C ASN A 435 -11.55 1.47 30.31
N VAL A 436 -11.95 2.67 29.84
CA VAL A 436 -11.05 3.71 29.32
C VAL A 436 -11.23 4.98 30.17
N LEU A 437 -10.19 5.36 30.89
CA LEU A 437 -10.14 6.63 31.63
C LEU A 437 -9.57 7.73 30.73
N LEU A 438 -10.37 8.75 30.46
CA LEU A 438 -9.95 9.90 29.65
C LEU A 438 -9.27 10.92 30.56
N LYS A 439 -8.03 11.28 30.22
CA LYS A 439 -7.25 12.31 30.90
C LYS A 439 -6.78 13.32 29.87
N ASN A 440 -6.78 14.60 30.24
CA ASN A 440 -6.32 15.70 29.40
C ASN A 440 -5.21 16.43 30.13
N SER A 441 -4.04 16.54 29.52
CA SER A 441 -2.94 17.35 30.04
C SER A 441 -1.97 17.71 28.93
N LYS A 442 -1.39 18.91 29.00
CA LYS A 442 -0.40 19.39 28.03
C LYS A 442 0.97 18.77 28.21
N SER A 443 1.33 18.45 29.46
CA SER A 443 2.59 17.82 29.80
C SER A 443 2.42 16.76 30.89
N PHE A 444 3.35 15.83 30.92
CA PHE A 444 3.40 14.75 31.91
C PHE A 444 4.86 14.37 32.14
N GLU A 445 5.10 13.78 33.30
CA GLU A 445 6.43 13.37 33.74
C GLU A 445 6.40 11.91 34.15
N PHE A 446 7.46 11.17 33.85
CA PHE A 446 7.58 9.78 34.31
C PHE A 446 7.94 9.73 35.79
N TYR A 447 7.34 8.75 36.46
CA TYR A 447 7.60 8.41 37.86
C TYR A 447 7.79 6.90 37.98
N LYS A 448 8.34 6.41 39.09
CA LYS A 448 8.70 4.98 39.27
C LYS A 448 7.60 4.01 38.87
N ASP A 449 6.35 4.31 39.23
CA ASP A 449 5.20 3.42 39.03
C ASP A 449 4.18 3.95 38.00
N GLY A 450 4.52 4.98 37.20
CA GLY A 450 3.58 5.53 36.22
C GLY A 450 3.95 6.92 35.71
N ILE A 451 2.95 7.78 35.53
CA ILE A 451 3.16 9.18 35.12
C ILE A 451 2.42 10.16 36.03
N ILE A 452 2.93 11.37 36.15
CA ILE A 452 2.27 12.49 36.81
C ILE A 452 1.88 13.52 35.75
N LEU A 453 0.63 13.99 35.78
CA LEU A 453 0.15 15.02 34.86
C LEU A 453 0.45 16.41 35.42
N GLU A 454 0.67 17.39 34.54
CA GLU A 454 0.85 18.78 34.94
C GLU A 454 -0.28 19.26 35.87
N GLY A 455 0.07 19.78 37.05
CA GLY A 455 -0.88 20.27 38.04
C GLY A 455 -1.56 19.19 38.90
N GLU A 456 -1.31 17.90 38.64
CA GLU A 456 -1.73 16.79 39.53
C GLU A 456 -0.57 16.39 40.47
N SER A 457 -0.89 16.06 41.73
CA SER A 457 0.09 15.57 42.72
C SER A 457 0.12 14.03 42.84
N VAL A 458 -0.89 13.35 42.30
CA VAL A 458 -1.05 11.90 42.41
C VAL A 458 -0.67 11.24 41.08
N PRO A 459 0.28 10.29 41.06
CA PRO A 459 0.65 9.59 39.84
C PRO A 459 -0.45 8.65 39.36
N ILE A 460 -0.65 8.59 38.04
CA ILE A 460 -1.44 7.56 37.37
C ILE A 460 -0.55 6.33 37.25
N LYS A 461 -0.87 5.29 38.01
CA LYS A 461 -0.11 4.03 37.99
C LYS A 461 -0.26 3.29 36.66
N ALA A 462 0.83 2.70 36.18
CA ALA A 462 0.87 1.94 34.94
C ALA A 462 1.93 0.84 35.00
N ASP A 463 1.70 -0.26 34.27
CA ASP A 463 2.71 -1.27 33.97
C ASP A 463 3.29 -1.08 32.56
N LEU A 464 2.54 -0.38 31.69
CA LEU A 464 2.86 -0.17 30.28
C LEU A 464 2.44 1.24 29.83
N VAL A 465 3.35 1.96 29.19
CA VAL A 465 3.08 3.25 28.53
C VAL A 465 3.29 3.09 27.03
N ILE A 466 2.30 3.51 26.23
CA ILE A 466 2.28 3.38 24.78
C ILE A 466 2.20 4.76 24.15
N PHE A 467 3.27 5.19 23.48
CA PHE A 467 3.27 6.39 22.65
C PHE A 467 2.54 6.15 21.33
N SER A 468 1.40 6.82 21.13
CA SER A 468 0.67 6.82 19.85
C SER A 468 0.81 8.17 19.13
N THR A 469 1.99 8.77 19.26
CA THR A 469 2.33 10.16 18.93
C THR A 469 2.74 10.37 17.46
N GLY A 470 2.55 9.37 16.60
CA GLY A 470 2.80 9.44 15.16
C GLY A 470 4.27 9.26 14.76
N PHE A 471 4.63 9.76 13.58
CA PHE A 471 5.94 9.54 12.95
C PHE A 471 6.57 10.83 12.44
N LYS A 472 7.90 10.85 12.35
CA LYS A 472 8.71 11.96 11.82
C LYS A 472 9.05 11.72 10.35
N GLY A 473 8.10 12.02 9.46
CA GLY A 473 8.22 11.74 8.02
C GLY A 473 9.29 12.57 7.31
N ASP A 474 9.47 13.82 7.71
CA ASP A 474 10.51 14.73 7.21
C ASP A 474 11.92 14.26 7.61
N GLU A 475 12.13 13.93 8.89
CA GLU A 475 13.40 13.35 9.35
C GLU A 475 13.67 12.00 8.67
N LYS A 476 12.63 11.17 8.47
CA LYS A 476 12.79 9.90 7.75
C LYS A 476 13.30 10.15 6.34
N LEU A 477 12.67 11.08 5.61
CA LEU A 477 13.06 11.42 4.25
C LEU A 477 14.48 12.00 4.19
N GLN A 478 14.85 12.84 5.17
CA GLN A 478 16.19 13.40 5.28
C GLN A 478 17.24 12.29 5.49
N ASN A 479 16.97 11.35 6.39
CA ASN A 479 17.92 10.31 6.79
C ASN A 479 18.16 9.24 5.71
N ILE A 480 17.34 9.18 4.65
CA ILE A 480 17.59 8.31 3.49
C ILE A 480 18.88 8.72 2.75
N PHE A 481 19.25 10.00 2.80
CA PHE A 481 20.42 10.51 2.07
C PHE A 481 21.63 10.59 2.98
N GLN A 482 22.76 10.01 2.56
CA GLN A 482 24.03 10.14 3.28
C GLN A 482 24.65 11.55 3.13
N SER A 483 24.37 12.23 2.01
CA SER A 483 24.95 13.54 1.73
C SER A 483 24.28 14.66 2.54
N ALA A 484 25.05 15.32 3.41
CA ALA A 484 24.60 16.46 4.19
C ALA A 484 24.05 17.61 3.31
N SER A 485 24.56 17.79 2.09
CA SER A 485 24.04 18.80 1.16
C SER A 485 22.65 18.45 0.64
N LEU A 486 22.38 17.17 0.33
CA LEU A 486 21.06 16.70 -0.09
C LEU A 486 20.07 16.72 1.06
N GLN A 487 20.50 16.33 2.27
CA GLN A 487 19.71 16.45 3.49
C GLN A 487 19.21 17.88 3.69
N LYS A 488 20.11 18.88 3.55
CA LYS A 488 19.77 20.30 3.69
C LYS A 488 18.81 20.79 2.59
N ILE A 489 18.95 20.30 1.35
CA ILE A 489 18.05 20.63 0.25
C ILE A 489 16.63 20.09 0.47
N LEU A 490 16.51 18.92 1.10
CA LEU A 490 15.22 18.25 1.31
C LEU A 490 14.40 18.84 2.45
N THR A 491 15.01 19.29 3.53
CA THR A 491 14.25 19.87 4.64
C THR A 491 14.26 21.39 4.63
N SER A 492 15.27 22.03 4.03
CA SER A 492 15.46 23.49 3.82
C SER A 492 15.47 24.37 5.09
N SER A 493 14.56 24.16 6.05
CA SER A 493 14.45 24.77 7.38
C SER A 493 13.41 24.01 8.23
N LEU A 494 13.56 24.01 9.56
CA LEU A 494 12.52 23.53 10.50
C LEU A 494 11.24 24.38 10.48
N GLU A 495 11.27 25.54 9.84
CA GLU A 495 10.17 26.52 9.80
C GLU A 495 9.31 26.45 8.53
N ASN A 496 9.64 25.56 7.58
CA ASN A 496 8.92 25.43 6.31
C ASN A 496 8.41 24.00 6.11
N ILE A 497 7.44 23.86 5.22
CA ILE A 497 7.08 22.54 4.68
C ILE A 497 8.24 21.96 3.85
N VAL A 498 8.22 20.64 3.64
CA VAL A 498 9.15 19.99 2.72
C VAL A 498 8.92 20.56 1.30
N PRO A 499 9.96 21.06 0.61
CA PRO A 499 9.83 21.79 -0.65
C PRO A 499 9.58 20.84 -1.83
N LEU A 500 8.36 20.31 -1.93
CA LEU A 500 7.91 19.43 -3.00
C LEU A 500 7.00 20.17 -3.98
N TYR A 501 7.51 20.43 -5.18
CA TYR A 501 6.70 20.89 -6.30
C TYR A 501 5.64 19.84 -6.60
N ARG A 502 4.37 20.28 -6.60
CA ARG A 502 3.19 19.41 -6.75
C ARG A 502 3.16 18.25 -5.76
N GLU A 503 3.73 18.42 -4.57
CA GLU A 503 3.80 17.35 -3.57
C GLU A 503 4.52 16.07 -4.05
N CYS A 504 5.35 16.20 -5.09
CA CYS A 504 6.02 15.07 -5.74
C CYS A 504 7.52 15.31 -5.93
N ILE A 505 7.94 16.44 -6.51
CA ILE A 505 9.32 16.62 -7.00
C ILE A 505 10.03 17.71 -6.21
N ASN A 506 11.25 17.46 -5.76
CA ASN A 506 12.07 18.52 -5.19
C ASN A 506 12.63 19.41 -6.33
N PRO A 507 12.40 20.74 -6.34
CA PRO A 507 12.85 21.62 -7.43
C PRO A 507 14.35 21.56 -7.72
N ARG A 508 15.18 21.32 -6.70
CA ARG A 508 16.65 21.27 -6.80
C ARG A 508 17.18 19.86 -7.08
N ILE A 509 16.33 18.85 -6.97
CA ILE A 509 16.64 17.46 -7.31
C ILE A 509 15.52 16.94 -8.23
N PRO A 510 15.38 17.48 -9.46
CA PRO A 510 14.25 17.16 -10.34
C PRO A 510 14.22 15.70 -10.81
N GLN A 511 15.29 14.94 -10.58
CA GLN A 511 15.37 13.50 -10.84
C GLN A 511 14.82 12.64 -9.67
N LEU A 512 14.50 13.27 -8.54
CA LEU A 512 13.88 12.63 -7.38
C LEU A 512 12.40 12.98 -7.31
N ALA A 513 11.56 11.95 -7.31
CA ALA A 513 10.14 12.07 -7.02
C ALA A 513 9.80 11.27 -5.75
N ILE A 514 9.00 11.87 -4.87
CA ILE A 514 8.52 11.29 -3.62
C ILE A 514 7.00 11.18 -3.75
N ILE A 515 6.49 9.96 -3.70
CA ILE A 515 5.05 9.70 -3.80
C ILE A 515 4.53 9.30 -2.42
N GLY A 516 3.42 9.93 -2.02
CA GLY A 516 2.72 9.60 -0.77
C GLY A 516 3.25 10.33 0.47
N TYR A 517 4.03 11.40 0.32
CA TYR A 517 4.47 12.24 1.45
C TYR A 517 3.30 12.99 2.09
N SER A 518 2.49 13.69 1.29
CA SER A 518 1.33 14.42 1.80
C SER A 518 0.11 13.52 1.98
N GLU A 519 -0.59 13.75 3.09
CA GLU A 519 -1.81 13.05 3.47
C GLU A 519 -3.02 13.59 2.72
N SER A 520 -3.99 12.72 2.45
CA SER A 520 -5.24 13.07 1.75
C SER A 520 -6.43 12.34 2.39
N SER A 521 -7.63 12.52 1.83
CA SER A 521 -8.81 11.74 2.22
C SER A 521 -8.64 10.24 1.93
N SER A 522 -8.00 9.91 0.80
CA SER A 522 -7.65 8.55 0.36
C SER A 522 -6.26 8.57 -0.28
N ASN A 523 -5.25 8.15 0.50
CA ASN A 523 -3.85 8.18 0.04
C ASN A 523 -3.61 7.27 -1.16
N LEU A 524 -4.36 6.19 -1.31
CA LEU A 524 -4.23 5.29 -2.47
C LEU A 524 -4.60 6.02 -3.76
N TYR A 525 -5.78 6.66 -3.78
CA TYR A 525 -6.28 7.41 -4.92
C TYR A 525 -5.37 8.59 -5.30
N THR A 526 -4.95 9.39 -4.32
CA THR A 526 -4.05 10.52 -4.58
C THR A 526 -2.66 10.06 -5.04
N SER A 527 -2.12 8.98 -4.47
CA SER A 527 -0.83 8.45 -4.89
C SER A 527 -0.88 7.90 -6.31
N GLU A 528 -1.98 7.24 -6.71
CA GLU A 528 -2.18 6.77 -8.07
C GLU A 528 -2.13 7.91 -9.09
N ILE A 529 -2.85 9.01 -8.85
CA ILE A 529 -2.82 10.18 -9.74
C ILE A 529 -1.41 10.78 -9.84
N ARG A 530 -0.68 10.85 -8.72
CA ARG A 530 0.71 11.34 -8.70
C ARG A 530 1.65 10.44 -9.48
N VAL A 531 1.51 9.12 -9.36
CA VAL A 531 2.29 8.14 -10.13
C VAL A 531 1.98 8.26 -11.61
N MET A 532 0.71 8.43 -11.99
CA MET A 532 0.34 8.65 -13.39
C MET A 532 0.94 9.95 -13.93
N TRP A 533 0.85 11.05 -13.17
CA TRP A 533 1.48 12.32 -13.53
C TRP A 533 3.00 12.18 -13.71
N LEU A 534 3.67 11.48 -12.81
CA LEU A 534 5.10 11.19 -12.89
C LEU A 534 5.44 10.28 -14.08
N ALA A 535 4.65 9.24 -14.36
CA ALA A 535 4.86 8.36 -15.50
C ALA A 535 4.82 9.13 -16.82
N HIS A 536 3.87 10.05 -16.97
CA HIS A 536 3.82 10.93 -18.14
C HIS A 536 4.99 11.90 -18.23
N LEU A 537 5.52 12.37 -17.10
CA LEU A 537 6.76 13.17 -17.09
C LEU A 537 7.93 12.35 -17.61
N LEU A 538 8.08 11.10 -17.15
CA LEU A 538 9.14 10.18 -17.57
C LEU A 538 9.05 9.81 -19.05
N GLU A 539 7.83 9.65 -19.58
CA GLU A 539 7.55 9.45 -21.01
C GLU A 539 7.76 10.72 -21.86
N SER A 540 8.27 11.81 -21.28
CA SER A 540 8.43 13.11 -21.94
C SER A 540 7.12 13.69 -22.49
N GLY A 541 5.96 13.29 -21.94
CA GLY A 541 4.65 13.83 -22.29
C GLY A 541 4.47 15.30 -21.92
N PHE A 542 5.30 15.82 -21.01
CA PHE A 542 5.45 17.24 -20.73
C PHE A 542 6.83 17.51 -20.11
N LYS A 543 7.20 18.79 -19.98
CA LYS A 543 8.44 19.22 -19.30
C LYS A 543 8.11 19.93 -18.00
N LEU A 544 8.97 19.74 -16.99
CA LEU A 544 8.91 20.54 -15.77
C LEU A 544 9.17 22.02 -16.07
N ARG A 545 8.62 22.88 -15.21
CA ARG A 545 8.95 24.31 -15.23
C ARG A 545 10.39 24.52 -14.77
N SER A 546 10.93 25.72 -15.00
CA SER A 546 12.25 26.08 -14.47
C SER A 546 12.29 25.96 -12.95
N ILE A 547 13.48 25.70 -12.40
CA ILE A 547 13.69 25.55 -10.94
C ILE A 547 13.14 26.77 -10.20
N LYS A 548 13.41 27.98 -10.70
CA LYS A 548 12.89 29.24 -10.13
C LYS A 548 11.36 29.25 -10.02
N LEU A 549 10.65 28.86 -11.08
CA LEU A 549 9.18 28.83 -11.08
C LEU A 549 8.63 27.73 -10.17
N MET A 550 9.31 26.59 -10.06
CA MET A 550 8.92 25.53 -9.11
C MET A 550 9.14 25.98 -7.66
N GLU A 551 10.24 26.66 -7.35
CA GLU A 551 10.50 27.21 -6.01
C GLU A 551 9.49 28.32 -5.64
N GLU A 552 9.09 29.17 -6.60
CA GLU A 552 8.03 30.16 -6.40
C GLU A 552 6.67 29.51 -6.10
N ASP A 553 6.33 28.42 -6.78
CA ASP A 553 5.11 27.64 -6.53
C ASP A 553 5.15 27.00 -5.13
N VAL A 554 6.28 26.40 -4.75
CA VAL A 554 6.50 25.83 -3.41
C VAL A 554 6.36 26.89 -2.32
N LYS A 555 6.92 28.10 -2.51
CA LYS A 555 6.77 29.19 -1.54
C LYS A 555 5.33 29.66 -1.39
N LYS A 556 4.58 29.75 -2.49
CA LYS A 556 3.15 30.07 -2.44
C LYS A 556 2.38 28.99 -1.69
N TRP A 557 2.74 27.74 -1.91
CA TRP A 557 2.14 26.59 -1.23
C TRP A 557 2.46 26.54 0.26
N ASP A 558 3.70 26.82 0.66
CA ASP A 558 4.11 26.94 2.07
C ASP A 558 3.31 28.04 2.79
N LYS A 559 3.18 29.22 2.17
CA LYS A 559 2.35 30.31 2.70
C LYS A 559 0.90 29.87 2.87
N TYR A 560 0.32 29.24 1.85
CA TYR A 560 -1.04 28.73 1.91
C TYR A 560 -1.23 27.70 3.04
N MET A 561 -0.30 26.75 3.19
CA MET A 561 -0.34 25.76 4.26
C MET A 561 -0.24 26.37 5.65
N LYS A 562 0.58 27.42 5.83
CA LYS A 562 0.70 28.16 7.10
C LYS A 562 -0.55 28.96 7.44
N GLU A 563 -1.20 29.55 6.44
CA GLU A 563 -2.46 30.30 6.62
C GLU A 563 -3.61 29.37 7.05
N ASP A 564 -3.77 28.22 6.40
CA ASP A 564 -4.91 27.32 6.67
C ASP A 564 -4.68 26.36 7.86
N ASN A 565 -3.45 25.91 8.10
CA ASN A 565 -3.16 24.90 9.13
C ASN A 565 -2.51 25.46 10.41
N HIS A 566 -2.13 26.74 10.42
CA HIS A 566 -1.40 27.40 11.50
C HIS A 566 -0.24 26.54 12.00
N GLU A 567 -0.20 26.16 13.29
CA GLU A 567 0.86 25.36 13.91
C GLU A 567 1.03 23.94 13.33
N TYR A 568 0.08 23.43 12.54
CA TYR A 568 0.10 22.06 11.99
C TYR A 568 0.51 21.97 10.52
N TYR A 569 0.98 23.07 9.92
CA TYR A 569 1.38 23.14 8.51
C TYR A 569 2.38 22.05 8.08
N ARG A 570 3.26 21.60 8.99
CA ARG A 570 4.28 20.58 8.70
C ARG A 570 3.72 19.16 8.54
N ARG A 571 2.45 18.91 8.87
CA ARG A 571 1.78 17.63 8.58
C ARG A 571 1.55 17.41 7.08
N SER A 572 1.67 18.47 6.25
CA SER A 572 1.54 18.38 4.78
C SER A 572 0.25 17.66 4.36
N SER A 573 -0.89 18.08 4.91
CA SER A 573 -2.19 17.49 4.56
C SER A 573 -2.84 18.29 3.44
N ILE A 574 -3.27 17.58 2.39
CA ILE A 574 -4.07 18.11 1.29
C ILE A 574 -5.52 17.64 1.37
N ARG A 575 -5.96 17.10 2.51
CA ARG A 575 -7.24 16.40 2.65
C ARG A 575 -8.45 17.19 2.20
N ILE A 576 -8.55 18.46 2.59
CA ILE A 576 -9.71 19.31 2.23
C ILE A 576 -9.69 19.78 0.76
N ILE A 577 -8.53 19.71 0.11
CA ILE A 577 -8.29 20.20 -1.25
C ILE A 577 -7.79 19.11 -2.20
N HIS A 578 -7.92 17.83 -1.81
CA HIS A 578 -7.35 16.71 -2.55
C HIS A 578 -7.91 16.66 -3.98
N ILE A 579 -9.18 16.99 -4.18
CA ILE A 579 -9.80 17.09 -5.51
C ILE A 579 -9.14 18.21 -6.32
N TRP A 580 -9.05 19.42 -5.77
CA TRP A 580 -8.40 20.54 -6.47
C TRP A 580 -6.93 20.22 -6.81
N HIS A 581 -6.19 19.59 -5.90
CA HIS A 581 -4.81 19.19 -6.11
C HIS A 581 -4.70 18.16 -7.22
N ASN A 582 -5.54 17.12 -7.18
CA ASN A 582 -5.58 16.08 -8.20
C ASN A 582 -5.98 16.67 -9.58
N ASP A 583 -6.92 17.61 -9.61
CA ASP A 583 -7.27 18.35 -10.84
C ASP A 583 -6.06 19.11 -11.40
N GLN A 584 -5.20 19.71 -10.55
CA GLN A 584 -3.98 20.37 -11.02
C GLN A 584 -3.01 19.39 -11.71
N LEU A 585 -2.91 18.15 -11.21
CA LEU A 585 -2.09 17.10 -11.84
C LEU A 585 -2.72 16.65 -13.17
N CYS A 586 -4.04 16.44 -13.18
CA CYS A 586 -4.79 16.00 -14.36
C CYS A 586 -4.87 17.05 -15.47
N ARG A 587 -4.70 18.35 -15.17
CA ARG A 587 -4.69 19.43 -16.19
C ARG A 587 -3.63 19.19 -17.28
N VAL A 588 -2.53 18.52 -16.95
CA VAL A 588 -1.53 18.12 -17.93
C VAL A 588 -2.12 17.19 -19.00
N TRP A 589 -3.07 16.32 -18.63
CA TRP A 589 -3.72 15.40 -19.56
C TRP A 589 -4.71 16.09 -20.49
N VAL A 590 -5.42 17.11 -20.02
CA VAL A 590 -6.34 17.90 -20.86
C VAL A 590 -5.59 18.61 -21.98
N ILE A 591 -4.36 19.06 -21.72
CA ILE A 591 -3.48 19.65 -22.73
C ILE A 591 -3.10 18.58 -23.77
N ILE A 592 -2.67 17.40 -23.34
CA ILE A 592 -2.27 16.29 -24.23
C ILE A 592 -3.42 15.79 -25.11
N LEU A 593 -4.65 15.67 -24.56
CA LEU A 593 -5.82 15.25 -25.33
C LEU A 593 -6.26 16.30 -26.38
N ARG A 594 -5.91 17.57 -26.19
CA ARG A 594 -6.15 18.63 -27.17
C ARG A 594 -5.07 18.69 -28.24
N GLU A 595 -3.82 18.34 -27.94
CA GLU A 595 -2.73 18.31 -28.92
C GLU A 595 -2.73 17.04 -29.81
N LYS A 596 -3.43 15.97 -29.40
CA LYS A 596 -3.59 14.73 -30.19
C LYS A 596 -4.85 14.70 -31.06
N LYS A 597 -5.69 15.74 -31.03
CA LYS A 597 -6.78 15.98 -31.98
C LYS A 597 -6.31 17.00 -33.00
#